data_AF-A0A814SY57-F1
#
_entry.id   AF-A0A814SY57-F1
#
_cell.length_a   1.000
_cell.length_b   1.000
_cell.length_c   1.000
_cell.angle_alpha   90.00
_cell.angle_beta   90.00
_cell.angle_gamma   90.00
#
_symmetry.space_group_name_H-M   'P 1'
#
loop_
_entity.id
_entity.type
_entity.pdbx_description
1 polymer ?
#
loop_
_entity_poly.entity_id
_entity_poly.type
_entity_poly.pdbx_seq_one_letter_code
_entity_poly.pdbx_strand_id
1 'polypeptide(L)' 'MEDMKAEQPERLNQFKLMFNALQEAVSIEKDARHTEMFDLFNKVIGKHNINSDIEYFNKHYGRETKTKWPVFEDVHE' A
#
# COMPACT_ATOMS: atom_id res chain seq x y z
N MET A 1 3.17 4.35 57.87
CA MET A 1 4.33 3.75 57.15
C MET A 1 3.96 2.47 56.42
N GLU A 2 2.86 1.81 56.80
CA GLU A 2 2.28 0.66 56.09
C GLU A 2 1.54 1.06 54.79
N ASP A 3 0.86 2.21 54.76
CA ASP A 3 0.14 2.67 53.55
C ASP A 3 1.06 2.89 52.33
N MET A 4 2.28 3.39 52.54
CA MET A 4 3.28 3.54 51.47
C MET A 4 3.73 2.19 50.88
N LYS A 5 3.63 1.09 51.62
CA LYS A 5 4.03 -0.25 51.11
C LYS A 5 2.91 -0.90 50.29
N ALA A 6 1.65 -0.55 50.55
CA ALA A 6 0.50 -1.02 49.79
C ALA A 6 0.33 -0.29 48.43
N GLU A 7 0.74 0.98 48.35
CA GLU A 7 0.71 1.78 47.10
C GLU A 7 1.68 1.28 46.01
N GLN A 8 2.83 0.71 46.40
CA GLN A 8 3.86 0.29 45.45
C GLN A 8 3.46 -0.89 44.54
N PRO A 9 2.86 -1.99 45.04
CA PRO A 9 2.44 -3.10 44.18
C PRO A 9 1.31 -2.71 43.24
N GLU A 10 0.38 -1.85 43.68
CA GLU A 10 -0.73 -1.38 42.84
C GLU A 10 -0.22 -0.50 41.69
N ARG A 11 0.66 0.45 42.01
CA ARG A 11 1.33 1.30 41.00
C ARG A 11 2.19 0.48 40.04
N LEU A 12 2.90 -0.55 40.53
CA LEU A 12 3.66 -1.46 39.67
C LEU A 12 2.73 -2.23 38.71
N ASN A 13 1.56 -2.65 39.18
CA ASN A 13 0.58 -3.33 38.34
C ASN A 13 0.00 -2.39 37.27
N GLN A 14 -0.30 -1.14 37.62
CA GLN A 14 -0.74 -0.11 36.67
C GLN A 14 0.31 0.13 35.57
N PHE A 15 1.60 0.19 35.92
CA PHE A 15 2.65 0.32 34.92
C PHE A 15 2.72 -0.90 34.00
N LYS A 16 2.60 -2.12 34.53
CA LYS A 16 2.57 -3.33 33.70
C LYS A 16 1.42 -3.31 32.70
N LEU A 17 0.22 -2.92 33.15
CA LEU A 17 -0.95 -2.78 32.28
C LEU A 17 -0.72 -1.71 31.20
N MET A 18 -0.16 -0.55 31.57
CA MET A 18 0.17 0.51 30.62
C MET A 18 1.19 0.07 29.57
N PHE A 19 2.27 -0.60 29.99
CA PHE A 19 3.30 -1.09 29.05
C PHE A 19 2.76 -2.18 28.13
N ASN A 20 1.91 -3.07 28.62
CA ASN A 20 1.26 -4.08 27.77
C ASN A 20 0.32 -3.41 26.74
N ALA A 21 -0.47 -2.42 27.16
CA ALA A 21 -1.35 -1.68 26.25
C ALA A 21 -0.55 -0.89 25.20
N LEU A 22 0.56 -0.26 25.59
CA LEU A 22 1.47 0.42 24.67
C LEU A 22 2.12 -0.55 23.69
N GLN A 23 2.59 -1.70 24.18
CA GLN A 23 3.14 -2.74 23.33
C GLN A 23 2.11 -3.21 22.31
N GLU A 24 0.87 -3.44 22.71
CA GLU A 24 -0.21 -3.85 21.82
C GLU A 24 -0.55 -2.76 20.78
N ALA A 25 -0.64 -1.50 21.19
CA ALA A 25 -0.92 -0.37 20.31
C ALA A 25 0.18 -0.11 19.27
N VAL A 26 1.44 -0.34 19.63
CA VAL A 26 2.61 -0.14 18.74
C VAL A 26 2.89 -1.37 17.88
N SER A 27 2.44 -2.56 18.29
CA SER A 27 2.65 -3.81 17.54
C SER A 27 1.77 -3.85 16.29
N ILE A 28 2.24 -3.24 15.22
CA ILE A 28 1.58 -3.24 13.90
C ILE A 28 1.33 -4.68 13.39
N GLU A 29 2.16 -5.64 13.78
CA GLU A 29 2.03 -7.06 13.41
C GLU A 29 0.71 -7.71 13.90
N LYS A 30 0.11 -7.18 14.96
CA LYS A 30 -1.19 -7.66 15.48
C LYS A 30 -2.38 -6.96 14.85
N ASP A 31 -2.15 -5.90 14.06
CA ASP A 31 -3.21 -5.14 13.42
C ASP A 31 -3.69 -5.87 12.16
N ALA A 32 -4.89 -6.44 12.22
CA ALA A 32 -5.52 -7.13 11.09
C ALA A 32 -5.62 -6.25 9.82
N ARG A 33 -5.72 -4.92 9.98
CA ARG A 33 -5.77 -3.97 8.87
C ARG A 33 -4.45 -3.89 8.13
N HIS A 34 -3.32 -4.09 8.83
CA HIS A 34 -2.00 -4.11 8.20
C HIS A 34 -1.85 -5.35 7.30
N THR A 35 -2.30 -6.52 7.76
CA THR A 35 -2.33 -7.75 6.95
C THR A 35 -3.22 -7.58 5.72
N GLU A 36 -4.43 -7.05 5.88
CA GLU A 36 -5.36 -6.80 4.77
C GLU A 36 -4.77 -5.83 3.74
N MET A 37 -4.11 -4.76 4.20
CA MET A 37 -3.43 -3.81 3.31
C MET A 37 -2.32 -4.49 2.50
N PHE A 38 -1.53 -5.36 3.14
CA PHE A 38 -0.45 -6.08 2.47
C PHE A 38 -0.97 -7.11 1.46
N ASP A 39 -2.04 -7.83 1.81
CA ASP A 39 -2.70 -8.77 0.91
C ASP A 39 -3.31 -8.07 -0.30
N LEU A 40 -3.95 -6.91 -0.08
CA LEU A 40 -4.49 -6.09 -1.16
C LEU A 40 -3.37 -5.59 -2.07
N PHE A 41 -2.27 -5.09 -1.50
CA PHE A 41 -1.11 -4.64 -2.25
C PHE A 41 -0.56 -5.75 -3.15
N ASN A 42 -0.32 -6.94 -2.60
CA ASN A 42 0.17 -8.10 -3.36
C ASN A 42 -0.82 -8.53 -4.45
N LYS A 43 -2.11 -8.50 -4.15
CA LYS A 43 -3.17 -8.81 -5.11
C LYS A 43 -3.21 -7.82 -6.27
N VAL A 44 -3.00 -6.53 -6.01
CA VAL A 44 -2.97 -5.48 -7.06
C VAL A 44 -1.73 -5.63 -7.93
N ILE A 45 -0.55 -5.85 -7.35
CA ILE A 45 0.67 -6.09 -8.11
C ILE A 45 0.55 -7.35 -8.97
N GLY A 46 0.01 -8.44 -8.41
CA GLY A 46 -0.19 -9.68 -9.16
C GLY A 46 -1.20 -9.58 -10.31
N LYS A 47 -2.05 -8.55 -10.34
CA LYS A 47 -2.98 -8.30 -11.45
C LYS A 47 -2.34 -7.53 -12.62
N HIS A 48 -1.12 -7.03 -12.48
CA HIS A 48 -0.45 -6.32 -13.54
C HIS A 48 -0.21 -7.24 -14.74
N ASN A 49 -0.63 -6.82 -15.93
CA ASN A 49 -0.42 -7.57 -17.18
C ASN A 49 0.32 -6.70 -18.19
N ILE A 50 1.62 -6.97 -18.34
CA ILE A 50 2.52 -6.24 -19.25
C ILE A 50 2.02 -6.25 -20.69
N ASN A 51 1.43 -7.36 -21.15
CA ASN A 51 0.93 -7.44 -22.53
C ASN A 51 -0.24 -6.49 -22.76
N SER A 52 -1.14 -6.34 -21.78
CA SER A 52 -2.23 -5.38 -21.85
C SER A 52 -1.73 -3.94 -21.95
N ASP A 53 -0.65 -3.60 -21.25
CA ASP A 53 -0.08 -2.27 -21.28
C ASP A 53 0.63 -1.99 -22.61
N ILE A 54 1.34 -2.99 -23.16
CA ILE A 54 1.97 -2.91 -24.48
C ILE A 54 0.90 -2.75 -25.57
N GLU A 55 -0.19 -3.52 -25.51
CA GLU A 55 -1.32 -3.40 -26.44
C GLU A 55 -1.95 -2.00 -26.36
N TYR A 56 -2.21 -1.51 -25.15
CA TYR A 56 -2.73 -0.15 -24.94
C TYR A 56 -1.81 0.90 -25.56
N PHE A 57 -0.50 0.81 -25.30
CA PHE A 57 0.49 1.74 -25.84
C PHE A 57 0.51 1.70 -27.38
N ASN A 58 0.57 0.50 -27.97
CA ASN A 58 0.64 0.34 -29.41
C ASN A 58 -0.58 0.92 -30.13
N LYS A 59 -1.76 0.80 -29.51
CA LYS A 59 -3.02 1.35 -30.03
C LYS A 59 -3.07 2.87 -30.02
N HIS A 60 -2.54 3.51 -28.98
CA HIS A 60 -2.69 4.96 -28.78
C HIS A 60 -1.49 5.78 -29.23
N TYR A 61 -0.29 5.19 -29.19
CA TYR A 61 0.97 5.90 -29.43
C TYR A 61 1.94 5.15 -30.34
N GLY A 62 1.74 3.84 -30.56
CA GLY A 62 2.63 3.02 -31.35
C GLY A 62 2.14 2.76 -32.78
N ARG A 63 2.46 1.56 -33.28
CA ARG A 63 2.29 1.19 -34.68
C ARG A 63 0.84 1.25 -35.18
N GLU A 64 -0.13 1.04 -34.32
CA GLU A 64 -1.55 0.99 -34.70
C GLU A 64 -2.19 2.38 -34.76
N THR A 65 -1.44 3.43 -34.40
CA THR A 65 -1.92 4.79 -34.58
C THR A 65 -2.16 5.08 -36.05
N LYS A 66 -3.37 5.55 -36.35
CA LYS A 66 -3.74 5.92 -37.72
C LYS A 66 -3.09 7.24 -38.07
N THR A 67 -1.95 7.18 -38.73
CA THR A 67 -1.36 8.34 -39.40
C THR A 67 -1.77 8.34 -40.87
N LYS A 68 -2.11 9.52 -41.39
CA LYS A 68 -2.26 9.70 -42.84
C LYS A 68 -0.87 9.88 -43.42
N TRP A 69 -0.48 8.97 -44.30
CA TRP A 69 0.74 9.12 -45.07
C TRP A 69 0.57 10.25 -46.09
N PRO A 70 1.62 11.05 -46.37
CA PRO A 70 1.57 12.09 -47.39
C PRO A 70 1.18 11.48 -48.73
N VAL A 71 0.29 12.16 -49.46
CA VAL A 71 -0.02 11.84 -50.85
C VAL A 71 0.59 12.88 -51.78
N PHE A 72 0.61 12.58 -53.08
CA PHE A 72 1.29 13.41 -54.08
C PHE A 72 0.75 14.84 -54.11
N GLU A 73 -0.55 15.03 -53.85
CA GLU A 73 -1.16 16.37 -53.79
C GLU A 73 -0.60 17.24 -52.65
N ASP A 74 -0.13 16.66 -51.54
CA ASP A 74 0.36 17.40 -50.37
C ASP A 74 1.81 17.92 -50.54
N VAL A 75 2.53 17.47 -51.57
CA VAL A 75 3.97 17.76 -51.78
C VAL A 75 4.18 18.90 -52.78
N HIS A 76 3.11 19.32 -53.46
CA HIS A 76 3.16 20.30 -54.55
C HIS A 76 2.50 21.65 -54.22
N GLU A 77 2.06 21.86 -52.97
CA GLU A 77 1.82 23.19 -52.38
C GLU A 77 3.10 23.79 -51.79
#